data_AF-A0A0A9WW97-F1
#
_entry.id   AF-A0A0A9WW97-F1
#
_cell.length_a   1.000
_cell.length_b   1.000
_cell.length_c   1.000
_cell.angle_alpha   90.00
_cell.angle_beta   90.00
_cell.angle_gamma   90.00
#
_symmetry.space_group_name_H-M   'P 1'
#
loop_
_entity.id
_entity.type
_entity.pdbx_description
1 polymer ?
#
loop_
_entity_poly.entity_id
_entity_poly.type
_entity_poly.pdbx_seq_one_letter_code
_entity_poly.pdbx_strand_id
1 'polypeptide(L)'
;LVLGIQLSALPISRAFIASSVQRKMTAYFLPTVFLVIVASTNGFEEHWEGYKNVYNKSYRIGETRMMTNWLNNAEKVIKHNLEFESGIHTYNLKANHLADLHRTDYLKMIGL
;
A
#
# COMPACT_ATOMS: atom_id res chain seq x y z
N LEU A 1 50.75 -29.14 -38.55
CA LEU A 1 50.51 -27.71 -38.21
C LEU A 1 49.07 -27.38 -38.61
N VAL A 2 48.10 -27.76 -37.78
CA VAL A 2 46.68 -27.44 -37.98
C VAL A 2 46.37 -26.22 -37.12
N LEU A 3 45.89 -25.17 -37.77
CA LEU A 3 45.64 -23.84 -37.22
C LEU A 3 44.59 -23.91 -36.09
N GLY A 4 45.05 -23.70 -34.85
CA GLY A 4 44.17 -23.47 -33.71
C GLY A 4 43.56 -22.07 -33.79
N ILE A 5 42.28 -21.99 -34.19
CA ILE A 5 41.51 -20.77 -34.08
C ILE A 5 41.11 -20.65 -32.60
N GLN A 6 41.88 -19.84 -31.86
CA GLN A 6 41.53 -19.36 -30.54
C GLN A 6 40.25 -18.52 -30.67
N LEU A 7 39.10 -19.10 -30.34
CA LEU A 7 37.80 -18.42 -30.36
C LEU A 7 37.68 -17.49 -29.15
N SER A 8 38.53 -16.46 -29.07
CA SER A 8 38.45 -15.45 -28.02
C SER A 8 37.24 -14.54 -28.26
N ALA A 9 36.16 -14.84 -27.55
CA ALA A 9 35.15 -13.89 -27.03
C ALA A 9 34.87 -12.66 -27.91
N LEU A 10 33.93 -12.80 -28.85
CA LEU A 10 33.33 -11.63 -29.52
C LEU A 10 32.50 -10.82 -28.51
N PRO A 11 32.78 -9.53 -28.28
CA PRO A 11 32.08 -8.70 -27.28
C PRO A 11 30.57 -8.53 -27.58
N ILE A 12 30.18 -8.75 -28.83
CA ILE A 12 28.81 -8.64 -29.33
C ILE A 12 27.88 -9.70 -28.70
N SER A 13 28.38 -10.92 -28.45
CA SER A 13 27.54 -12.00 -27.90
C SER A 13 27.14 -11.73 -26.45
N ARG A 14 28.04 -11.17 -25.62
CA ARG A 14 27.75 -10.81 -24.22
C ARG A 14 26.75 -9.67 -24.13
N ALA A 15 26.91 -8.62 -24.93
CA ALA A 15 25.97 -7.49 -24.97
C ALA A 15 24.59 -7.91 -25.50
N PHE A 16 24.55 -8.80 -26.50
CA PHE A 16 23.30 -9.34 -27.06
C PHE A 16 22.57 -10.29 -26.09
N ILE A 17 23.31 -11.15 -25.38
CA ILE A 17 22.75 -12.01 -24.34
C ILE A 17 22.27 -11.16 -23.18
N ALA A 18 23.04 -10.17 -22.73
CA ALA A 18 22.63 -9.25 -21.67
C ALA A 18 21.38 -8.45 -22.05
N SER A 19 21.27 -7.94 -23.28
CA SER A 19 20.08 -7.21 -23.74
C SER A 19 18.86 -8.13 -23.89
N SER A 20 19.05 -9.38 -24.34
CA SER A 20 17.99 -10.38 -24.44
C SER A 20 17.51 -10.86 -23.08
N VAL A 21 18.44 -11.07 -22.13
CA VAL A 21 18.14 -11.40 -20.73
C VAL A 21 17.48 -10.21 -20.04
N GLN A 22 17.95 -8.99 -20.25
CA GLN A 22 17.35 -7.76 -19.72
C GLN A 22 15.93 -7.58 -20.24
N ARG A 23 15.69 -7.78 -21.54
CA ARG A 23 14.35 -7.74 -22.16
C ARG A 23 13.40 -8.78 -21.59
N LYS A 24 13.88 -10.00 -21.34
CA LYS A 24 13.07 -11.05 -20.69
C LYS A 24 12.79 -10.68 -19.24
N MET A 25 13.81 -10.26 -18.46
CA MET A 25 13.63 -9.83 -17.08
C MET A 25 12.62 -8.69 -16.99
N THR A 26 12.72 -7.64 -17.81
CA THR A 26 11.75 -6.54 -17.80
C THR A 26 10.36 -6.98 -18.26
N ALA A 27 10.25 -7.84 -19.27
CA ALA A 27 8.98 -8.39 -19.75
C ALA A 27 8.26 -9.26 -18.71
N TYR A 28 8.98 -9.88 -17.77
CA TYR A 28 8.38 -10.63 -16.67
C TYR A 28 8.19 -9.78 -15.41
N PHE A 29 9.13 -8.87 -15.08
CA PHE A 29 9.05 -8.03 -13.89
C PHE A 29 7.93 -6.99 -13.94
N LEU A 30 7.71 -6.33 -15.09
CA LEU A 30 6.69 -5.28 -15.16
C LEU A 30 5.27 -5.84 -14.99
N PRO A 31 4.88 -6.96 -15.66
CA PRO A 31 3.59 -7.58 -15.42
C PRO A 31 3.43 -8.15 -14.01
N THR A 32 4.49 -8.72 -13.40
CA THR A 32 4.38 -9.22 -12.02
C THR A 32 4.23 -8.09 -11.01
N VAL A 33 4.98 -6.98 -11.16
CA VAL A 33 4.81 -5.79 -10.32
C VAL A 33 3.42 -5.20 -10.50
N PHE A 34 2.92 -5.11 -11.74
CA PHE A 34 1.55 -4.65 -12.02
C PHE A 34 0.49 -5.55 -11.36
N LEU A 35 0.63 -6.87 -11.46
CA LEU A 35 -0.27 -7.83 -10.81
C LEU A 35 -0.24 -7.71 -9.28
N VAL A 36 0.95 -7.51 -8.68
CA VAL A 36 1.10 -7.31 -7.23
C VAL A 36 0.41 -6.01 -6.78
N ILE A 37 0.54 -4.93 -7.54
CA ILE A 37 -0.12 -3.66 -7.27
C ILE A 37 -1.65 -3.82 -7.33
N VAL A 38 -2.17 -4.44 -8.40
CA VAL A 38 -3.62 -4.69 -8.57
C VAL A 38 -4.16 -5.62 -7.49
N ALA A 39 -3.40 -6.62 -7.06
CA ALA A 39 -3.81 -7.48 -5.94
C ALA A 39 -3.89 -6.70 -4.60
N SER A 40 -3.01 -5.71 -4.42
CA SER A 40 -2.93 -4.91 -3.19
C SER A 40 -4.05 -3.87 -3.06
N THR A 41 -4.69 -3.46 -4.17
CA THR A 41 -5.78 -2.45 -4.13
C THR A 41 -7.09 -2.97 -3.54
N ASN A 42 -7.28 -4.29 -3.45
CA ASN A 42 -8.51 -4.89 -2.91
C ASN A 42 -8.67 -4.73 -1.40
N GLY A 43 -7.59 -4.42 -0.67
CA GLY A 43 -7.62 -4.36 0.78
C GLY A 43 -8.47 -3.20 1.31
N PHE A 44 -8.45 -2.05 0.64
CA PHE A 44 -9.10 -0.85 1.18
C PHE A 44 -10.62 -1.03 1.36
N GLU A 45 -11.32 -1.45 0.31
CA GLU A 45 -12.77 -1.63 0.34
C GLU A 45 -13.17 -2.69 1.36
N GLU A 46 -12.41 -3.81 1.41
CA GLU A 46 -12.62 -4.86 2.40
C GLU A 46 -12.48 -4.35 3.84
N HIS A 47 -11.50 -3.48 4.12
CA HIS A 47 -11.28 -2.93 5.45
C HIS A 47 -12.37 -1.90 5.82
N TRP A 48 -12.84 -1.10 4.86
CA TRP A 48 -13.95 -0.18 5.06
C TRP A 48 -15.25 -0.93 5.35
N GLU A 49 -15.57 -1.94 4.56
CA GLU A 49 -16.73 -2.81 4.79
C GLU A 49 -16.62 -3.55 6.13
N GLY A 50 -15.43 -4.07 6.46
CA GLY A 50 -15.15 -4.69 7.76
C GLY A 50 -15.40 -3.73 8.93
N TYR A 51 -14.92 -2.49 8.84
CA TYR A 51 -15.18 -1.43 9.82
C TYR A 51 -16.69 -1.18 9.98
N LYS A 52 -17.41 -1.00 8.87
CA LYS A 52 -18.86 -0.75 8.90
C LYS A 52 -19.60 -1.90 9.56
N ASN A 53 -19.24 -3.14 9.23
CA ASN A 53 -19.84 -4.35 9.79
C ASN A 53 -19.59 -4.45 11.30
N VAL A 54 -18.35 -4.25 11.76
CA VAL A 54 -17.98 -4.35 13.19
C VAL A 54 -18.73 -3.32 14.05
N TYR A 55 -19.00 -2.13 13.50
CA TYR A 55 -19.63 -1.04 14.25
C TYR A 55 -21.06 -0.71 13.79
N ASN A 56 -21.70 -1.62 13.04
CA ASN A 56 -23.06 -1.48 12.52
C ASN A 56 -23.32 -0.13 11.82
N LYS A 57 -22.36 0.33 11.01
CA LYS A 57 -22.47 1.60 10.28
C LYS A 57 -23.26 1.42 8.99
N SER A 58 -24.15 2.36 8.72
CA SER A 58 -24.88 2.45 7.47
C SER A 58 -25.06 3.93 7.12
N TYR A 59 -24.69 4.30 5.89
CA TYR A 59 -24.70 5.70 5.45
C TYR A 59 -25.65 5.84 4.27
N ARG A 60 -26.74 6.60 4.43
CA ARG A 60 -27.67 6.88 3.32
C ARG A 60 -27.12 7.96 2.37
N ILE A 61 -26.37 8.91 2.91
CA ILE A 61 -25.80 10.06 2.19
C ILE A 61 -24.42 10.33 2.76
N GLY A 62 -23.45 10.67 1.90
CA GLY A 62 -22.13 11.14 2.31
C GLY A 62 -21.18 10.04 2.79
N GLU A 63 -21.39 8.80 2.36
CA GLU A 63 -20.51 7.67 2.68
C GLU A 63 -19.05 7.95 2.31
N THR A 64 -18.80 8.54 1.14
CA THR A 64 -17.45 8.94 0.72
C THR A 64 -16.78 9.85 1.74
N ARG A 65 -17.52 10.79 2.36
CA ARG A 65 -16.96 11.67 3.40
C ARG A 65 -16.59 10.88 4.66
N MET A 66 -17.44 9.95 5.07
CA MET A 66 -17.21 9.10 6.25
C MET A 66 -16.00 8.19 6.04
N MET A 67 -15.89 7.63 4.83
CA MET A 67 -14.76 6.83 4.39
C MET A 67 -13.46 7.64 4.34
N THR A 68 -13.49 8.88 3.83
CA THR A 68 -12.33 9.79 3.87
C THR A 68 -11.92 10.13 5.30
N ASN A 69 -12.88 10.41 6.19
CA ASN A 69 -12.58 10.66 7.60
C ASN A 69 -11.96 9.43 8.27
N TRP A 70 -12.48 8.24 7.97
CA TRP A 70 -11.95 6.97 8.45
C TRP A 70 -10.52 6.73 8.02
N LEU A 71 -10.19 6.97 6.75
CA LEU A 71 -8.82 6.93 6.24
C LEU A 71 -7.90 7.89 7.00
N ASN A 72 -8.31 9.15 7.13
CA ASN A 72 -7.51 10.18 7.80
C ASN A 72 -7.27 9.84 9.28
N ASN A 73 -8.24 9.20 9.94
CA ASN A 73 -8.09 8.78 11.33
C ASN A 73 -7.25 7.49 11.46
N ALA A 74 -7.33 6.56 10.50
CA ALA A 74 -6.42 5.42 10.44
C ALA A 74 -4.97 5.85 10.28
N GLU A 75 -4.68 6.83 9.41
CA GLU A 75 -3.34 7.41 9.26
C GLU A 75 -2.83 8.01 10.57
N LYS A 76 -3.68 8.77 11.29
CA LYS A 76 -3.31 9.33 12.61
C LYS A 76 -2.98 8.24 13.63
N VAL A 77 -3.77 7.17 13.68
CA VAL A 77 -3.53 6.04 14.58
C VAL A 77 -2.19 5.39 14.25
N ILE A 78 -1.91 5.12 12.97
CA ILE A 78 -0.65 4.52 12.53
C ILE A 78 0.53 5.42 12.93
N LYS A 79 0.47 6.72 12.59
CA LYS A 79 1.54 7.66 12.92
C LYS A 79 1.80 7.74 14.42
N HIS A 80 0.74 7.90 15.22
CA HIS A 80 0.88 7.96 16.68
C HIS A 80 1.46 6.67 17.26
N ASN A 81 1.05 5.51 16.73
CA ASN A 81 1.57 4.22 17.21
C ASN A 81 3.03 4.03 16.83
N LEU A 82 3.48 4.51 15.67
CA LEU A 82 4.91 4.51 15.33
C LEU A 82 5.73 5.40 16.30
N GLU A 83 5.17 6.55 16.68
CA GLU A 83 5.76 7.44 17.67
C GLU A 83 5.77 6.80 19.08
N PHE A 84 4.72 6.08 19.45
CA PHE A 84 4.65 5.27 20.69
C PHE A 84 5.72 4.17 20.72
N GLU A 85 5.86 3.39 19.65
CA GLU A 85 6.91 2.35 19.54
C GLU A 85 8.33 2.95 19.59
N SER A 86 8.48 4.22 19.18
CA SER A 86 9.72 4.98 19.30
C SER A 86 9.96 5.59 20.69
N GLY A 87 9.03 5.39 21.63
CA GLY A 87 9.09 5.94 22.99
C GLY A 87 8.76 7.44 23.09
N ILE A 88 8.21 8.07 22.04
CA ILE A 88 7.82 9.48 22.03
C ILE A 88 6.49 9.66 22.80
N HIS A 89 5.56 8.73 22.64
CA HIS A 89 4.31 8.68 23.40
C HIS A 89 4.34 7.54 24.42
N THR A 90 3.57 7.70 25.49
CA THR A 90 3.43 6.70 26.56
C THR A 90 2.19 5.81 26.40
N TYR A 91 1.40 6.04 25.36
CA TYR A 91 0.20 5.28 25.04
C TYR A 91 0.07 5.07 23.53
N ASN A 92 -0.72 4.08 23.14
CA ASN A 92 -1.08 3.84 21.75
C ASN A 92 -2.55 4.18 21.50
N LEU A 93 -2.88 4.43 20.24
CA LEU A 93 -4.24 4.61 19.76
C LEU A 93 -4.76 3.33 19.12
N LYS A 94 -6.08 3.15 19.20
CA LYS A 94 -6.81 2.08 18.50
C LYS A 94 -7.97 2.69 17.71
N ALA A 95 -8.12 2.27 16.47
CA ALA A 95 -9.29 2.59 15.67
C ALA A 95 -10.56 2.04 16.36
N ASN A 96 -11.55 2.89 16.54
CA ASN A 96 -12.79 2.58 17.26
C ASN A 96 -14.01 3.06 16.46
N HIS A 97 -15.21 2.95 17.04
CA HIS A 97 -16.47 3.34 16.42
C HIS A 97 -16.59 4.84 16.03
N LEU A 98 -15.65 5.69 16.45
CA LEU A 98 -15.57 7.11 16.10
C LEU A 98 -14.60 7.38 14.95
N ALA A 99 -13.99 6.35 14.37
CA ALA A 99 -12.96 6.50 13.34
C ALA A 99 -13.50 7.22 12.09
N ASP A 100 -14.79 7.18 11.80
CA ASP A 100 -15.44 7.87 10.68
C ASP A 100 -15.76 9.35 10.95
N LEU A 101 -15.48 9.87 12.15
CA LEU A 101 -15.82 11.25 12.50
C LEU A 101 -14.66 12.22 12.21
N HIS A 102 -15.01 13.35 11.60
CA HIS A 102 -14.12 14.52 11.61
C HIS A 102 -14.11 15.16 13.00
N ARG A 103 -13.04 15.88 13.35
CA ARG A 103 -12.92 16.59 14.64
C ARG A 103 -14.16 17.44 14.94
N THR A 104 -14.62 18.21 13.97
CA THR A 104 -15.80 19.08 14.12
C THR A 104 -17.08 18.30 14.36
N ASP A 105 -17.23 17.12 13.75
CA ASP A 105 -18.41 16.27 13.92
C ASP A 105 -18.40 15.64 15.31
N TYR A 106 -17.22 15.21 15.78
CA TYR A 106 -17.04 14.73 17.15
C TYR A 106 -17.34 15.82 18.19
N LEU A 107 -16.84 17.04 18.02
CA LEU A 107 -17.11 18.15 18.93
C LEU A 107 -18.62 18.46 19.02
N LYS A 108 -19.29 18.56 17.87
CA LYS A 108 -20.75 18.74 17.82
C LYS A 108 -21.50 17.61 18.54
N MET A 109 -21.04 16.36 18.40
CA MET A 109 -21.65 15.19 19.06
C MET A 109 -21.57 15.29 20.58
N ILE A 110 -20.48 15.83 21.13
CA ILE A 110 -20.31 16.01 22.58
C ILE A 110 -20.80 17.37 23.09
N GLY A 111 -21.40 18.19 22.23
CA GLY A 111 -21.98 19.49 22.59
C GLY A 111 -20.96 20.63 22.71
N LEU A 112 -19.83 20.53 21.99
CA LEU A 112 -18.79 21.57 21.91
C LEU A 112 -18.71 22.22 20.52
#